data_AF-A0A848VEL6-F1
#
_entry.id   AF-A0A848VEL6-F1
#
_cell.length_a   1.000
_cell.length_b   1.000
_cell.length_c   1.000
_cell.angle_alpha   90.00
_cell.angle_beta   90.00
_cell.angle_gamma   90.00
#
_symmetry.space_group_name_H-M   'P 1'
#
loop_
_entity.id
_entity.type
_entity.pdbx_description
1 polymer ?
#
loop_
_entity_poly.entity_id
_entity_poly.type
_entity_poly.pdbx_seq_one_letter_code
_entity_poly.pdbx_strand_id
1 'polypeptide(L)'
;MNTDSTNYQAPSRLATLLEVRAPFDWASLVFRAPKLATAPRGDGRPVMLLPGYRADEASLRPLSRYLDYLGYDTHDWGLGRNRGDVENDVVRIALRCSQIRE
;
A
#
# COMPACT_ATOMS: atom_id res chain seq x y z
N MET A 1 20.68 13.88 -19.65
CA MET A 1 19.98 13.32 -18.49
C MET A 1 20.93 13.42 -17.31
N ASN A 2 20.75 14.40 -16.41
CA ASN A 2 21.63 14.56 -15.25
C ASN A 2 21.38 13.40 -14.28
N THR A 3 22.37 12.53 -14.09
CA THR A 3 22.37 11.53 -13.03
C THR A 3 22.89 12.20 -11.76
N ASP A 4 22.04 12.94 -11.05
CA ASP A 4 22.32 13.26 -9.66
C ASP A 4 22.37 11.94 -8.90
N SER A 5 23.58 11.44 -8.63
CA SER A 5 23.82 10.30 -7.76
C SER A 5 23.46 10.73 -6.35
N THR A 6 22.15 10.74 -6.06
CA THR A 6 21.63 10.97 -4.72
C THR A 6 22.25 9.89 -3.85
N ASN A 7 23.14 10.30 -2.95
CA ASN A 7 23.92 9.40 -2.14
C ASN A 7 22.99 8.83 -1.05
N TYR A 8 22.29 7.74 -1.37
CA TYR A 8 21.40 7.06 -0.43
C TYR A 8 22.24 6.40 0.66
N GLN A 9 22.31 7.05 1.82
CA GLN A 9 22.96 6.48 2.98
C GLN A 9 22.08 5.40 3.60
N ALA A 10 22.70 4.28 3.98
CA ALA A 10 22.01 3.24 4.73
C ALA A 10 21.49 3.81 6.06
N PRO A 11 20.30 3.39 6.52
CA PRO A 11 19.78 3.80 7.81
C PRO A 11 20.77 3.44 8.93
N SER A 12 20.82 4.27 9.97
CA SER A 12 21.68 4.01 11.12
C SER A 12 21.26 2.72 11.82
N ARG A 13 22.21 2.03 12.48
CA ARG A 13 21.91 0.80 13.23
C ARG A 13 20.82 0.98 14.29
N LEU A 14 20.76 2.17 14.90
CA LEU A 14 19.70 2.53 15.84
C LEU A 14 18.33 2.62 15.15
N ALA A 15 18.27 3.17 13.93
CA ALA A 15 17.03 3.19 13.15
C ALA A 15 16.57 1.78 12.78
N THR A 16 17.49 0.87 12.44
CA THR A 16 17.14 -0.55 12.20
C THR A 16 16.65 -1.23 13.48
N LEU A 17 17.24 -0.95 14.64
CA LEU A 17 16.77 -1.50 15.92
C LEU A 17 15.33 -1.08 16.22
N LEU A 18 14.93 0.14 15.83
CA LEU A 18 13.55 0.61 15.99
C LEU A 18 12.54 -0.19 15.16
N GLU A 19 12.94 -1.00 14.18
CA GLU A 19 12.03 -1.91 13.47
C GLU A 19 11.42 -2.98 14.39
N VAL A 20 12.04 -3.25 15.56
CA VAL A 20 11.45 -4.07 16.63
C VAL A 20 10.10 -3.51 17.12
N ARG A 21 9.79 -2.24 16.84
CA ARG A 21 8.47 -1.66 17.13
C ARG A 21 7.36 -2.16 16.20
N ALA A 22 7.69 -2.76 15.05
CA ALA A 22 6.70 -3.14 14.06
C ALA A 22 5.57 -4.04 14.61
N PRO A 23 5.83 -5.07 15.44
CA PRO A 23 4.76 -5.83 16.09
C PRO A 23 3.85 -4.98 16.98
N PHE A 24 4.39 -3.95 17.64
CA PHE A 24 3.60 -3.02 18.47
C PHE A 24 2.75 -2.09 17.60
N ASP A 25 3.24 -1.68 16.42
CA ASP A 25 2.43 -0.96 15.43
C ASP A 25 1.23 -1.82 15.00
N TRP A 26 1.42 -3.13 14.76
CA TRP A 26 0.33 -4.07 14.50
C TRP A 26 -0.64 -4.22 15.66
N ALA A 27 -0.13 -4.39 16.89
CA ALA A 27 -0.98 -4.48 18.09
C ALA A 27 -1.81 -3.20 18.30
N SER A 28 -1.26 -2.04 17.95
CA SER A 28 -1.96 -0.75 18.04
C SER A 28 -3.22 -0.70 17.18
N LEU A 29 -3.30 -1.48 16.09
CA LEU A 29 -4.50 -1.57 15.26
C LEU A 29 -5.70 -2.17 16.02
N VAL A 30 -5.44 -3.13 16.91
CA VAL A 30 -6.50 -3.73 17.76
C VAL A 30 -7.07 -2.68 18.70
N PHE A 31 -6.20 -1.90 19.35
CA PHE A 31 -6.63 -0.80 20.23
C PHE A 31 -7.32 0.33 19.46
N ARG A 32 -6.98 0.52 18.18
CA ARG A 32 -7.60 1.53 17.31
C ARG A 32 -8.84 1.01 16.58
N ALA A 33 -9.16 -0.28 16.65
CA ALA A 33 -10.27 -0.89 15.93
C ALA A 33 -11.62 -0.21 16.20
N PRO A 34 -12.00 0.15 17.45
CA PRO A 34 -13.26 0.86 17.70
C PRO A 34 -13.33 2.21 16.98
N LYS A 35 -12.23 2.95 16.94
CA LYS A 35 -12.14 4.25 16.23
C LYS A 35 -12.15 4.06 14.72
N LEU A 36 -11.54 3.00 14.21
CA LEU A 36 -11.60 2.66 12.78
C LEU A 36 -13.03 2.29 12.37
N ALA A 37 -13.77 1.61 13.24
CA ALA A 37 -15.17 1.24 12.97
C ALA A 37 -16.11 2.44 12.85
N THR A 38 -15.75 3.62 13.38
CA THR A 38 -16.53 4.86 13.25
C THR A 38 -16.22 5.64 11.97
N ALA A 39 -15.31 5.17 11.12
CA ALA A 39 -15.01 5.85 9.86
C ALA A 39 -16.26 5.90 8.96
N PRO A 40 -16.42 6.97 8.15
CA PRO A 40 -17.51 7.06 7.19
C PRO A 40 -17.53 5.85 6.25
N ARG A 41 -18.73 5.39 5.90
CA ARG A 41 -18.90 4.34 4.90
C ARG A 41 -18.53 4.86 3.52
N GLY A 42 -17.95 3.99 2.72
CA GLY A 42 -17.66 4.21 1.32
C GLY A 42 -18.93 4.30 0.48
N ASP A 43 -18.75 4.83 -0.72
CA ASP A 43 -19.76 5.05 -1.75
C ASP A 43 -19.74 3.96 -2.84
N GLY A 44 -19.03 2.86 -2.61
CA GLY A 44 -18.85 1.79 -3.60
C GLY A 44 -17.86 2.12 -4.71
N ARG A 45 -17.14 3.25 -4.65
CA ARG A 45 -16.19 3.61 -5.72
C ARG A 45 -15.00 2.64 -5.77
N PRO A 46 -14.45 2.38 -6.98
CA PRO A 46 -13.28 1.54 -7.13
C PRO A 46 -12.03 2.23 -6.52
N VAL A 47 -11.21 1.44 -5.84
CA VAL A 47 -9.94 1.87 -5.24
C VAL A 47 -8.83 0.90 -5.66
N MET A 48 -7.88 1.40 -6.44
CA MET A 48 -6.68 0.65 -6.83
C MET A 48 -5.63 0.68 -5.70
N LEU A 49 -5.18 -0.48 -5.25
CA LEU A 49 -4.15 -0.62 -4.23
C LEU A 49 -2.78 -0.85 -4.86
N LEU A 50 -1.80 -0.06 -4.44
CA LEU A 50 -0.43 -0.10 -4.94
C LEU A 50 0.53 -0.51 -3.81
N PRO A 51 1.25 -1.63 -3.93
CA PRO A 51 2.20 -2.03 -2.91
C PRO A 51 3.39 -1.08 -2.86
N GLY A 52 3.92 -0.87 -1.65
CA GLY A 52 5.18 -0.16 -1.46
C GLY A 52 6.35 -0.87 -2.14
N TYR A 53 7.47 -0.16 -2.31
CA TYR A 53 8.67 -0.72 -2.92
C TYR A 53 9.10 -2.02 -2.24
N ARG A 54 9.37 -3.06 -3.04
CA ARG A 54 9.67 -4.45 -2.63
C ARG A 54 8.56 -5.19 -1.89
N ALA A 55 7.42 -4.56 -1.64
CA ALA A 55 6.23 -5.25 -1.15
C ALA A 55 5.42 -5.85 -2.31
N ASP A 56 4.51 -6.75 -1.98
CA ASP A 56 3.55 -7.36 -2.90
C ASP A 56 2.12 -7.14 -2.40
N GLU A 57 1.12 -7.61 -3.14
CA GLU A 57 -0.30 -7.46 -2.81
C GLU A 57 -0.66 -8.05 -1.44
N ALA A 58 0.05 -9.08 -0.98
CA ALA A 58 -0.22 -9.70 0.31
C ALA A 58 -0.03 -8.71 1.47
N SER A 59 0.91 -7.77 1.34
CA SER A 59 1.16 -6.72 2.33
C SER A 59 -0.03 -5.75 2.50
N LEU A 60 -0.89 -5.64 1.49
CA LEU A 60 -2.04 -4.73 1.46
C LEU A 60 -3.35 -5.39 1.90
N ARG A 61 -3.38 -6.72 2.11
CA ARG A 61 -4.60 -7.44 2.50
C ARG A 61 -5.35 -6.85 3.70
N PRO A 62 -4.70 -6.38 4.78
CA PRO A 62 -5.41 -5.76 5.89
C PRO A 62 -6.07 -4.43 5.49
N LEU A 63 -5.42 -3.66 4.62
CA LEU A 63 -5.96 -2.41 4.10
C LEU A 63 -7.15 -2.67 3.15
N SER A 64 -7.00 -3.60 2.21
CA SER A 64 -8.07 -4.05 1.31
C SER A 64 -9.32 -4.44 2.10
N ARG A 65 -9.19 -5.38 3.05
CA ARG A 65 -10.33 -5.82 3.88
C ARG A 65 -10.99 -4.71 4.67
N TYR A 66 -10.20 -3.76 5.16
CA TYR A 66 -10.75 -2.62 5.91
C TYR A 66 -11.53 -1.68 5.00
N LEU A 67 -11.03 -1.39 3.80
CA LEU A 67 -11.71 -0.58 2.81
C LEU A 67 -12.98 -1.28 2.27
N ASP A 68 -12.92 -2.58 2.03
CA ASP A 68 -14.09 -3.40 1.67
C ASP A 68 -15.14 -3.36 2.78
N TYR A 69 -14.72 -3.49 4.05
CA TYR A 69 -15.61 -3.35 5.21
C TYR A 69 -16.27 -1.95 5.27
N LEU A 70 -15.56 -0.90 4.88
CA LEU A 70 -16.14 0.43 4.79
C LEU A 70 -17.13 0.56 3.62
N GLY A 71 -17.08 -0.31 2.62
CA GLY A 71 -17.95 -0.28 1.43
C GLY A 71 -17.29 0.34 0.21
N TYR A 72 -15.96 0.27 0.10
CA TYR A 72 -15.22 0.53 -1.14
C TYR A 72 -15.08 -0.76 -1.95
N ASP A 73 -14.86 -0.62 -3.26
CA ASP A 73 -14.55 -1.73 -4.15
C ASP A 73 -13.03 -1.77 -4.40
N THR A 74 -12.30 -2.58 -3.62
CA THR A 74 -10.84 -2.60 -3.73
C THR A 74 -10.32 -3.54 -4.81
N HIS A 75 -9.31 -3.06 -5.55
CA HIS A 75 -8.65 -3.80 -6.60
C HIS A 75 -7.14 -3.81 -6.39
N ASP A 76 -6.53 -4.98 -6.49
CA ASP A 76 -5.09 -5.10 -6.56
C ASP A 76 -4.58 -4.74 -7.96
N TRP A 77 -3.39 -4.15 -8.03
CA TRP A 77 -2.75 -3.79 -9.31
C TRP A 77 -2.39 -4.99 -10.20
N GLY A 78 -2.26 -6.19 -9.63
CA GLY A 78 -1.99 -7.45 -10.33
C GLY A 78 -0.60 -7.59 -10.95
N LEU A 79 0.37 -6.73 -10.60
CA LEU A 79 1.73 -6.76 -11.15
C LEU A 79 2.74 -7.53 -10.28
N GLY A 80 2.30 -8.07 -9.15
CA GLY A 80 3.12 -8.78 -8.18
C GLY A 80 3.90 -7.85 -7.27
N ARG A 81 5.16 -8.20 -7.01
CA ARG A 81 6.06 -7.41 -6.17
C ARG A 81 6.51 -6.13 -6.89
N ASN A 82 6.41 -4.99 -6.22
CA ASN A 82 6.90 -3.72 -6.73
C ASN A 82 8.44 -3.73 -6.81
N ARG A 83 8.97 -3.69 -8.04
CA ARG A 83 10.40 -3.66 -8.34
C ARG A 83 10.94 -2.26 -8.65
N GLY A 84 10.08 -1.24 -8.63
CA GLY A 84 10.46 0.15 -8.89
C GLY A 84 10.57 0.49 -10.38
N ASP A 85 9.91 -0.25 -11.27
CA ASP A 85 9.88 0.02 -12.71
C ASP A 85 8.76 1.03 -13.03
N VAL A 86 8.90 2.24 -12.49
CA VAL A 86 7.82 3.25 -12.44
C VAL A 86 7.26 3.56 -13.83
N GLU A 87 8.12 3.68 -14.85
CA GLU A 87 7.69 4.01 -16.22
C GLU A 87 6.75 2.95 -16.79
N ASN A 88 7.11 1.66 -16.67
CA ASN A 88 6.27 0.58 -17.16
C ASN A 88 5.05 0.32 -16.25
N ASP A 89 5.24 0.41 -14.94
CA ASP A 89 4.19 0.14 -13.97
C ASP A 89 3.05 1.16 -14.09
N VAL A 90 3.32 2.44 -14.31
CA VAL A 90 2.29 3.48 -14.53
C VAL A 90 1.42 3.14 -15.75
N VAL A 91 2.03 2.73 -16.87
CA VAL A 91 1.27 2.36 -18.08
C VAL A 91 0.37 1.15 -17.81
N ARG A 92 0.90 0.13 -17.12
CA ARG A 92 0.13 -1.07 -16.78
C ARG A 92 -1.00 -0.80 -15.80
N ILE A 93 -0.77 0.04 -14.79
CA ILE A 93 -1.81 0.48 -13.85
C ILE A 93 -2.92 1.23 -14.59
N ALA A 94 -2.58 2.12 -15.52
CA ALA A 94 -3.57 2.85 -16.31
C ALA A 94 -4.45 1.90 -17.13
N LEU A 95 -3.84 0.89 -17.78
CA LEU A 95 -4.57 -0.17 -18.51
C LEU A 95 -5.45 -1.02 -17.57
N ARG A 96 -5.00 -1.30 -16.35
CA ARG A 96 -5.80 -2.04 -15.37
C ARG A 96 -7.00 -1.21 -14.89
N CYS A 97 -6.81 0.08 -14.64
CA CYS A 97 -7.87 0.99 -14.23
C CYS A 97 -8.96 1.13 -15.31
N SER A 98 -8.60 1.10 -16.60
CA SER A 98 -9.61 1.13 -17.67
C SER A 98 -10.47 -0.13 -17.68
N GLN A 99 -9.88 -1.30 -17.41
CA GLN A 99 -10.61 -2.58 -17.34
C GLN A 99 -11.60 -2.67 -16.16
N ILE A 100 -11.36 -1.94 -15.07
CA ILE A 100 -12.24 -1.95 -13.89
C ILE A 100 -13.45 -1.02 -14.09
N ARG A 101 -13.32 -0.03 -14.97
CA ARG A 101 -14.36 0.98 -15.21
C ARG A 101 -15.42 0.52 -16.24
N GLU A 102 -15.13 -0.55 -16.98
CA GLU A 102 -16.06 -1.22 -17.92
C GLU A 102 -16.99 -2.18 -17.17
#